data_AF-A0A423VNP8-F1
#
_entry.id   AF-A0A423VNP8-F1
#
_cell.length_a   1.000
_cell.length_b   1.000
_cell.length_c   1.000
_cell.angle_alpha   90.00
_cell.angle_beta   90.00
_cell.angle_gamma   90.00
#
_symmetry.space_group_name_H-M   'P 1'
#
loop_
_entity.id
_entity.type
_entity.pdbx_description
1 polymer ?
#
loop_
_entity_poly.entity_id
_entity_poly.type
_entity_poly.pdbx_seq_one_letter_code
_entity_poly.pdbx_strand_id
1 'polypeptide(L)'
;MSGHVGHQLRLSASRLSTQVRPRSGLQNGSHFLTSRIQLRNTPGQRRHFGISDAAGTLLKGSELLVTSVHDLTGAPWFISLPMVALAVSATIRIPLTLYSHSLRRRRTKLLPLIQAQYAQIGLGLRRKSVPNLRDRVLKAVKKRSKATFKVFAIDDTKSIWGGLLSLPIFLSNLEVIRRMCGGPRGLIGNLLHGWEGKDTATTMPTSTVAAEAASGSTSVSGDAISVIDVPSPNGMGELATTTTSDVLSSISMEPTFATGGCLWFPNLLVPDPYHVLPFAVSALLLAHMIPETTAERRALFGLKPLAAKANTMSVGGQSRMWRALQKSLVIMALAIGPVTMDMPAALHLYWMASVGCSLAVTKGVKKLMPISKSSVKPCTGLEVPLLRPKAS
;
A
#
# COMPACT_ATOMS: atom_id res chain seq x y z
N MET A 1 28.12 34.73 72.75
CA MET A 1 27.34 33.77 73.57
C MET A 1 26.18 33.29 72.69
N SER A 2 26.38 32.20 71.94
CA SER A 2 25.86 30.84 72.22
C SER A 2 24.33 30.81 72.44
N GLY A 3 23.52 30.06 71.69
CA GLY A 3 23.84 28.82 70.97
C GLY A 3 22.89 28.45 69.83
N HIS A 4 23.44 27.54 69.01
CA HIS A 4 22.82 26.62 68.06
C HIS A 4 21.65 25.82 68.65
N VAL A 5 20.68 25.44 67.82
CA VAL A 5 20.37 24.04 67.45
C VAL A 5 19.70 24.04 66.07
N GLY A 6 20.27 23.30 65.11
CA GLY A 6 19.62 22.94 63.85
C GLY A 6 19.02 21.53 63.92
N HIS A 7 18.06 21.22 63.05
CA HIS A 7 17.74 19.83 62.73
C HIS A 7 17.39 19.66 61.24
N GLN A 8 18.25 18.87 60.59
CA GLN A 8 18.09 18.24 59.29
C GLN A 8 17.27 16.95 59.44
N LEU A 9 16.29 16.71 58.55
CA LEU A 9 15.73 15.38 58.28
C LEU A 9 15.38 15.30 56.78
N ARG A 10 16.28 14.79 55.93
CA ARG A 10 16.53 13.38 55.53
C ARG A 10 15.44 12.78 54.64
N LEU A 11 15.80 12.64 53.36
CA LEU A 11 15.12 11.92 52.29
C LEU A 11 14.79 10.47 52.70
N SER A 12 13.63 9.96 52.31
CA SER A 12 13.39 8.52 52.17
C SER A 12 12.49 8.23 50.97
N ALA A 13 13.03 7.47 50.02
CA ALA A 13 12.36 6.98 48.83
C ALA A 13 11.74 5.61 49.14
N SER A 14 10.42 5.52 49.10
CA SER A 14 9.69 4.25 49.22
C SER A 14 9.49 3.62 47.84
N ARG A 15 10.31 2.60 47.54
CA ARG A 15 10.09 1.64 46.45
C ARG A 15 9.01 0.64 46.90
N LEU A 16 7.90 0.56 46.18
CA LEU A 16 6.94 -0.53 46.30
C LEU A 16 7.41 -1.70 45.41
N SER A 17 7.95 -2.73 46.07
CA SER A 17 8.27 -4.04 45.50
C SER A 17 7.17 -5.01 45.91
N THR A 18 6.42 -5.53 44.93
CA THR A 18 5.38 -6.54 45.14
C THR A 18 6.04 -7.92 45.21
N GLN A 19 6.18 -8.45 46.42
CA GLN A 19 6.67 -9.81 46.66
C GLN A 19 5.49 -10.80 46.58
N VAL A 20 5.52 -11.72 45.61
CA VAL A 20 4.61 -12.86 45.52
C VAL A 20 5.25 -14.02 46.28
N ARG A 21 4.60 -14.49 47.36
CA ARG A 21 4.94 -15.71 48.09
C ARG A 21 4.38 -16.95 47.35
N PRO A 22 5.13 -18.07 47.28
CA PRO A 22 4.56 -19.36 46.89
C PRO A 22 4.01 -20.09 48.12
N ARG A 23 2.92 -20.82 47.97
CA ARG A 23 2.43 -21.74 49.01
C ARG A 23 2.04 -23.06 48.34
N SER A 24 2.88 -24.07 48.54
CA SER A 24 2.56 -25.48 48.31
C SER A 24 1.87 -26.06 49.54
N GLY A 25 0.91 -26.96 49.32
CA GLY A 25 0.22 -27.69 50.37
C GLY A 25 -0.88 -28.58 49.80
N LEU A 26 -0.76 -29.88 50.06
CA LEU A 26 -1.42 -31.02 49.43
C LEU A 26 -2.83 -31.34 49.96
N GLN A 27 -3.56 -32.05 49.09
CA GLN A 27 -4.45 -33.21 49.32
C GLN A 27 -5.95 -33.05 49.65
N ASN A 28 -6.70 -33.74 48.75
CA ASN A 28 -7.89 -34.57 48.91
C ASN A 28 -9.27 -33.94 49.21
N GLY A 29 -10.13 -34.05 48.20
CA GLY A 29 -11.59 -33.99 48.30
C GLY A 29 -12.18 -34.45 46.96
N SER A 30 -12.88 -35.58 46.98
CA SER A 30 -13.20 -36.44 45.85
C SER A 30 -14.59 -36.20 45.24
N HIS A 31 -14.71 -36.56 43.95
CA HIS A 31 -15.93 -36.81 43.17
C HIS A 31 -16.84 -35.64 42.79
N PHE A 32 -16.66 -35.10 41.58
CA PHE A 32 -17.78 -34.81 40.67
C PHE A 32 -17.39 -35.08 39.22
N LEU A 33 -18.30 -35.77 38.52
CA LEU A 33 -18.21 -36.32 37.18
C LEU A 33 -17.71 -35.30 36.15
N THR A 34 -16.48 -35.47 35.67
CA THR A 34 -16.00 -34.78 34.48
C THR A 34 -16.51 -35.55 33.27
N SER A 35 -17.54 -35.04 32.61
CA SER A 35 -17.90 -35.45 31.26
C SER A 35 -16.70 -35.20 30.36
N ARG A 36 -15.90 -36.24 30.12
CA ARG A 36 -14.77 -36.19 29.21
C ARG A 36 -15.36 -36.15 27.80
N ILE A 37 -15.58 -34.94 27.28
CA ILE A 37 -15.86 -34.71 25.86
C ILE A 37 -14.61 -35.20 25.13
N GLN A 38 -14.67 -36.45 24.66
CA GLN A 38 -13.74 -36.99 23.69
C GLN A 38 -13.98 -36.23 22.39
N LEU A 39 -13.27 -35.10 22.23
CA LEU A 39 -13.07 -34.49 20.92
C LEU A 39 -12.34 -35.55 20.08
N ARG A 40 -13.11 -36.33 19.33
CA ARG A 40 -12.61 -37.22 18.29
C ARG A 40 -11.69 -36.38 17.42
N ASN A 41 -10.40 -36.68 17.51
CA ASN A 41 -9.35 -36.03 16.75
C ASN A 41 -9.51 -36.46 15.28
N THR A 42 -10.49 -35.89 14.58
CA THR A 42 -10.49 -35.87 13.12
C THR A 42 -9.17 -35.22 12.71
N PRO A 43 -8.37 -35.81 11.80
CA PRO A 43 -7.13 -35.19 11.36
C PRO A 43 -7.47 -33.79 10.85
N GLY A 44 -7.11 -32.79 11.66
CA GLY A 44 -7.39 -31.40 11.37
C GLY A 44 -6.63 -31.04 10.10
N GLN A 45 -7.37 -30.85 9.01
CA GLN A 45 -6.89 -30.20 7.80
C GLN A 45 -6.26 -28.88 8.23
N ARG A 46 -4.93 -28.85 8.34
CA ARG A 46 -4.18 -27.63 8.64
C ARG A 46 -4.46 -26.68 7.49
N ARG A 47 -5.28 -25.65 7.73
CA ARG A 47 -5.48 -24.57 6.77
C ARG A 47 -4.15 -23.83 6.67
N HIS A 48 -3.39 -24.15 5.64
CA HIS A 48 -2.18 -23.43 5.31
C HIS A 48 -2.60 -22.06 4.78
N PHE A 49 -2.63 -21.05 5.64
CA PHE A 49 -2.71 -19.65 5.23
C PHE A 49 -1.36 -19.24 4.61
N GLY A 50 -1.10 -19.77 3.41
CA GLY A 50 0.08 -19.46 2.62
C GLY A 50 -0.14 -18.21 1.78
N ILE A 51 0.94 -17.47 1.48
CA ILE A 51 0.89 -16.34 0.55
C ILE A 51 0.49 -16.81 -0.85
N SER A 52 0.89 -18.03 -1.24
CA SER A 52 0.48 -18.66 -2.50
C SER A 52 -1.03 -18.91 -2.55
N ASP A 53 -1.63 -19.47 -1.49
CA ASP A 53 -3.08 -19.69 -1.42
C ASP A 53 -3.87 -18.37 -1.51
N ALA A 54 -3.42 -17.34 -0.79
CA ALA A 54 -4.00 -16.00 -0.90
C ALA A 54 -3.84 -15.38 -2.31
N ALA A 55 -2.73 -15.66 -3.00
CA ALA A 55 -2.52 -15.20 -4.37
C ALA A 55 -3.40 -15.96 -5.38
N GLY A 56 -3.60 -17.28 -5.18
CA GLY A 56 -4.43 -18.11 -6.05
C GLY A 56 -5.90 -17.72 -5.96
N THR A 57 -6.40 -17.53 -4.75
CA THR A 57 -7.76 -17.01 -4.50
C THR A 57 -7.96 -15.62 -5.09
N LEU A 58 -6.98 -14.73 -4.97
CA LEU A 58 -7.03 -13.39 -5.56
C LEU A 58 -7.05 -13.42 -7.09
N LEU A 59 -6.22 -14.27 -7.70
CA LEU A 59 -6.18 -14.47 -9.15
C LEU A 59 -7.52 -15.01 -9.66
N LYS A 60 -8.07 -16.04 -9.00
CA LYS A 60 -9.36 -16.60 -9.40
C LYS A 60 -10.50 -15.60 -9.23
N GLY A 61 -10.49 -14.83 -8.13
CA GLY A 61 -11.44 -13.75 -7.93
C GLY A 61 -11.33 -12.64 -8.96
N SER A 62 -10.12 -12.36 -9.45
CA SER A 62 -9.88 -11.35 -10.50
C SER A 62 -10.35 -11.84 -11.87
N GLU A 63 -10.08 -13.11 -12.21
CA GLU A 63 -10.59 -13.77 -13.42
C GLU A 63 -12.12 -13.71 -13.47
N LEU A 64 -12.78 -14.19 -12.39
CA LEU A 64 -14.23 -14.16 -12.27
C LEU A 64 -14.78 -12.73 -12.40
N LEU A 65 -14.11 -11.74 -11.81
CA LEU A 65 -14.55 -10.35 -11.88
C LEU A 65 -14.43 -9.79 -13.31
N VAL A 66 -13.33 -10.07 -14.01
CA VAL A 66 -13.11 -9.59 -15.39
C VAL A 66 -14.14 -10.19 -16.34
N THR A 67 -14.35 -11.50 -16.28
CA THR A 67 -15.32 -12.20 -17.13
C THR A 67 -16.75 -11.79 -16.77
N SER A 68 -17.13 -11.78 -15.49
CA SER A 68 -18.48 -11.40 -15.07
C SER A 68 -18.87 -9.99 -15.48
N VAL A 69 -17.93 -9.03 -15.44
CA VAL A 69 -18.22 -7.66 -15.89
C VAL A 69 -18.46 -7.61 -17.39
N HIS A 70 -17.70 -8.37 -18.19
CA HIS A 70 -17.93 -8.46 -19.63
C HIS A 70 -19.27 -9.15 -19.93
N ASP A 71 -19.53 -10.30 -19.31
CA ASP A 71 -20.75 -11.09 -19.52
C ASP A 71 -22.01 -10.34 -19.11
N LEU A 72 -21.98 -9.65 -17.96
CA LEU A 72 -23.13 -8.91 -17.45
C LEU A 72 -23.46 -7.68 -18.31
N THR A 73 -22.45 -7.06 -18.90
CA THR A 73 -22.65 -5.81 -19.66
C THR A 73 -22.82 -6.03 -21.16
N GLY A 74 -22.39 -7.18 -21.68
CA GLY A 74 -22.36 -7.45 -23.13
C GLY A 74 -21.54 -6.43 -23.91
N ALA A 75 -20.71 -5.63 -23.22
CA ALA A 75 -19.99 -4.52 -23.81
C ALA A 75 -18.65 -4.99 -24.38
N PRO A 76 -18.15 -4.38 -25.47
CA PRO A 76 -16.84 -4.69 -26.02
C PRO A 76 -15.74 -4.47 -24.99
N TRP A 77 -14.62 -5.19 -25.15
CA TRP A 77 -13.52 -5.22 -24.18
C TRP A 77 -12.94 -3.84 -23.84
N PHE A 78 -12.98 -2.89 -24.78
CA PHE A 78 -12.52 -1.53 -24.49
C PHE A 78 -13.35 -0.79 -23.43
N ILE A 79 -14.60 -1.21 -23.18
CA ILE A 79 -15.49 -0.65 -22.15
C ILE A 79 -15.46 -1.52 -20.88
N SER A 80 -15.45 -2.84 -21.03
CA SER A 80 -15.46 -3.76 -19.88
C SER A 80 -14.20 -3.59 -19.02
N LEU A 81 -13.02 -3.39 -19.63
CA LEU A 81 -11.76 -3.19 -18.90
C LEU A 81 -11.77 -1.92 -18.00
N PRO A 82 -12.16 -0.72 -18.50
CA PRO A 82 -12.38 0.43 -17.62
C PRO A 82 -13.46 0.22 -16.55
N MET A 83 -14.52 -0.52 -16.87
CA MET A 83 -15.59 -0.80 -15.92
C MET A 83 -15.13 -1.72 -14.78
N VAL A 84 -14.29 -2.72 -15.07
CA VAL A 84 -13.58 -3.51 -14.06
C VAL A 84 -12.76 -2.61 -13.15
N ALA A 85 -11.98 -1.68 -13.72
CA ALA A 85 -11.18 -0.74 -12.95
C ALA A 85 -12.04 0.18 -12.06
N LEU A 86 -13.20 0.61 -12.55
CA LEU A 86 -14.19 1.38 -11.79
C LEU A 86 -14.79 0.55 -10.65
N ALA A 87 -15.20 -0.69 -10.90
CA ALA A 87 -15.79 -1.60 -9.91
C ALA A 87 -14.81 -1.87 -8.75
N VAL A 88 -13.56 -2.20 -9.05
CA VAL A 88 -12.49 -2.38 -8.05
C VAL A 88 -12.25 -1.09 -7.26
N SER A 89 -12.26 0.06 -7.94
CA SER A 89 -12.06 1.34 -7.28
C SER A 89 -13.21 1.70 -6.35
N ALA A 90 -14.46 1.46 -6.77
CA ALA A 90 -15.65 1.75 -6.00
C ALA A 90 -15.74 0.89 -4.73
N THR A 91 -15.46 -0.40 -4.85
CA THR A 91 -15.59 -1.37 -3.75
C THR A 91 -14.44 -1.31 -2.75
N ILE A 92 -13.21 -1.09 -3.21
CA ILE A 92 -12.02 -1.21 -2.36
C ILE A 92 -11.36 0.14 -2.12
N ARG A 93 -11.09 0.91 -3.18
CA ARG A 93 -10.30 2.15 -3.05
C ARG A 93 -11.08 3.28 -2.40
N ILE A 94 -12.36 3.48 -2.74
CA ILE A 94 -13.18 4.55 -2.14
C ILE A 94 -13.23 4.44 -0.60
N PRO A 95 -13.65 3.31 0.01
CA PRO A 95 -13.69 3.23 1.47
C PRO A 95 -12.31 3.40 2.11
N LEU A 96 -11.26 2.83 1.50
CA LEU A 96 -9.90 2.92 2.01
C LEU A 96 -9.33 4.36 1.93
N THR A 97 -9.59 5.06 0.83
CA THR A 97 -9.19 6.46 0.65
C THR A 97 -9.97 7.38 1.60
N LEU A 98 -11.27 7.16 1.80
CA LEU A 98 -12.07 7.88 2.80
C LEU A 98 -11.51 7.68 4.22
N TYR A 99 -11.19 6.43 4.58
CA TYR A 99 -10.62 6.11 5.88
C TYR A 99 -9.27 6.80 6.10
N SER A 100 -8.33 6.66 5.15
CA SER A 100 -7.01 7.31 5.24
C SER A 100 -7.11 8.84 5.27
N HIS A 101 -8.06 9.42 4.53
CA HIS A 101 -8.33 10.84 4.54
C HIS A 101 -8.90 11.31 5.89
N SER A 102 -9.79 10.51 6.50
CA SER A 102 -10.33 10.80 7.82
C SER A 102 -9.24 10.85 8.91
N LEU A 103 -8.25 9.93 8.84
CA LEU A 103 -7.09 9.93 9.73
C LEU A 103 -6.23 11.18 9.52
N ARG A 104 -6.01 11.58 8.26
CA ARG A 104 -5.27 12.81 7.93
C ARG A 104 -5.97 14.05 8.47
N ARG A 105 -7.30 14.13 8.38
CA ARG A 105 -8.10 15.23 8.95
C ARG A 105 -7.95 15.29 10.47
N ARG A 106 -8.04 14.16 11.18
CA ARG A 106 -7.81 14.12 12.64
C ARG A 106 -6.40 14.59 13.00
N ARG A 107 -5.40 14.17 12.25
CA ARG A 107 -4.00 14.60 12.43
C ARG A 107 -3.84 16.12 12.25
N THR A 108 -4.52 16.72 11.28
CA THR A 108 -4.42 18.17 11.05
C THR A 108 -4.93 19.01 12.22
N LYS A 109 -5.92 18.51 12.97
CA LYS A 109 -6.41 19.18 14.19
C LYS A 109 -5.38 19.25 15.31
N LEU A 110 -4.41 18.33 15.32
CA LEU A 110 -3.33 18.28 16.32
C LEU A 110 -2.08 19.06 15.92
N LEU A 111 -2.01 19.58 14.69
CA LEU A 111 -0.89 20.41 14.24
C LEU A 111 -0.59 21.61 15.15
N PRO A 112 -1.57 22.42 15.62
CA PRO A 112 -1.25 23.55 16.51
C PRO A 112 -0.65 23.10 17.85
N LEU A 113 -1.07 21.95 18.39
CA LEU A 113 -0.49 21.41 19.62
C LEU A 113 0.99 21.02 19.42
N ILE A 114 1.31 20.43 18.26
CA ILE A 114 2.68 20.07 17.92
C ILE A 114 3.54 21.33 17.71
N GLN A 115 2.97 22.39 17.12
CA GLN A 115 3.64 23.68 16.97
C GLN A 115 3.93 24.32 18.33
N ALA A 116 2.97 24.31 19.26
CA ALA A 116 3.17 24.80 20.62
C ALA A 116 4.26 24.00 21.36
N GLN A 117 4.24 22.66 21.25
CA GLN A 117 5.28 21.80 21.83
C GLN A 117 6.68 22.13 21.28
N TYR A 118 6.78 22.41 19.99
CA TYR A 118 8.04 22.81 19.37
C TYR A 118 8.57 24.13 19.96
N ALA A 119 7.72 25.16 20.05
CA ALA A 119 8.10 26.44 20.63
C ALA A 119 8.57 26.29 22.09
N GLN A 120 7.81 25.56 22.91
CA GLN A 120 8.15 25.32 24.32
C GLN A 120 9.47 24.57 24.50
N ILE A 121 9.67 23.47 23.77
CA ILE A 121 10.91 22.67 23.85
C ILE A 121 12.10 23.47 23.30
N GLY A 122 11.88 24.25 22.24
CA GLY A 122 12.87 25.15 21.66
C GLY A 122 13.41 26.16 22.67
N LEU A 123 12.53 26.85 23.39
CA LEU A 123 12.91 27.82 24.42
C LEU A 123 13.65 27.16 25.59
N GLY A 124 13.16 26.01 26.08
CA GLY A 124 13.78 25.29 27.19
C GLY A 124 15.20 24.81 26.87
N LEU A 125 15.43 24.33 25.64
CA LEU A 125 16.77 23.91 25.20
C LEU A 125 17.67 25.10 24.83
N ARG A 126 17.10 26.21 24.32
CA ARG A 126 17.85 27.45 24.05
C ARG A 126 18.39 28.05 25.33
N ARG A 127 17.59 28.09 26.41
CA ARG A 127 18.02 28.54 27.75
C ARG A 127 19.18 27.70 28.29
N LYS A 128 19.20 26.40 27.97
CA LYS A 128 20.27 25.47 28.38
C LYS A 128 21.50 25.51 27.46
N SER A 129 21.55 26.41 26.48
CA SER A 129 22.68 26.60 25.54
C SER A 129 23.21 25.31 24.92
N VAL A 130 22.31 24.39 24.54
CA VAL A 130 22.71 23.07 24.06
C VAL A 130 23.21 23.13 22.61
N PRO A 131 24.35 22.49 22.26
CA PRO A 131 24.79 22.39 20.87
C PRO A 131 23.79 21.57 20.03
N ASN A 132 23.68 21.87 18.73
CA ASN A 132 22.72 21.25 17.81
C ASN A 132 21.26 21.36 18.28
N LEU A 133 20.88 22.56 18.72
CA LEU A 133 19.56 22.90 19.25
C LEU A 133 18.42 22.37 18.36
N ARG A 134 18.47 22.65 17.05
CA ARG A 134 17.41 22.28 16.10
C ARG A 134 17.16 20.78 16.06
N ASP A 135 18.20 19.97 15.94
CA ASP A 135 18.06 18.51 15.84
C ASP A 135 17.55 17.90 17.15
N ARG A 136 18.00 18.43 18.29
CA ARG A 136 17.51 17.98 19.60
C ARG A 136 16.05 18.35 19.82
N VAL A 137 15.64 19.57 19.44
CA VAL A 137 14.23 19.99 19.47
C VAL A 137 13.40 19.07 18.58
N LEU A 138 13.82 18.82 17.33
CA LEU A 138 13.09 17.95 16.41
C LEU A 138 12.96 16.51 16.94
N LYS A 139 14.04 15.93 17.50
CA LYS A 139 14.00 14.60 18.12
C LYS A 139 13.06 14.55 19.32
N ALA A 140 13.12 15.55 20.21
CA ALA A 140 12.28 15.63 21.40
C ALA A 140 10.79 15.84 21.04
N VAL A 141 10.50 16.73 20.09
CA VAL A 141 9.14 16.97 19.56
C VAL A 141 8.60 15.72 18.89
N LYS A 142 9.39 15.03 18.05
CA LYS A 142 8.98 13.78 17.42
C LYS A 142 8.65 12.68 18.44
N LYS A 143 9.42 12.59 19.52
CA LYS A 143 9.15 11.63 20.61
C LYS A 143 7.83 11.97 21.32
N ARG A 144 7.61 13.25 21.67
CA ARG A 144 6.41 13.71 22.38
C ARG A 144 5.15 13.68 21.49
N SER A 145 5.28 14.00 20.20
CA SER A 145 4.18 13.95 19.24
C SER A 145 3.66 12.53 19.04
N LYS A 146 4.56 11.52 18.98
CA LYS A 146 4.17 10.11 18.93
C LYS A 146 3.36 9.68 20.15
N ALA A 147 3.77 10.09 21.35
CA ALA A 147 3.01 9.81 22.57
C ALA A 147 1.63 10.47 22.52
N THR A 148 1.56 11.72 22.05
CA THR A 148 0.30 12.45 21.86
C THR A 148 -0.62 11.73 20.86
N PHE A 149 -0.10 11.30 19.71
CA PHE A 149 -0.87 10.55 18.72
C PHE A 149 -1.37 9.21 19.25
N LYS A 150 -0.57 8.51 20.06
CA LYS A 150 -1.00 7.27 20.73
C LYS A 150 -2.17 7.52 21.69
N VAL A 151 -2.16 8.63 22.45
CA VAL A 151 -3.27 9.01 23.34
C VAL A 151 -4.55 9.31 22.54
N PHE A 152 -4.42 9.96 21.39
CA PHE A 152 -5.57 10.24 20.50
C PHE A 152 -5.92 9.08 19.55
N ALA A 153 -5.35 7.88 19.75
CA ALA A 153 -5.54 6.70 18.89
C ALA A 153 -5.33 6.96 17.39
N ILE A 154 -4.38 7.83 17.05
CA ILE A 154 -3.97 8.08 15.66
C ILE A 154 -2.72 7.26 15.40
N ASP A 155 -2.90 6.13 14.75
CA ASP A 155 -1.79 5.26 14.38
C ASP A 155 -1.06 5.82 13.14
N ASP A 156 0.17 6.32 13.35
CA ASP A 156 1.03 6.85 12.28
C ASP A 156 1.33 5.80 11.19
N THR A 157 1.38 4.52 11.55
CA THR A 157 1.68 3.41 10.63
C THR A 157 0.52 3.10 9.70
N LYS A 158 -0.73 3.14 10.19
CA LYS A 158 -1.94 2.81 9.40
C LYS A 158 -2.19 3.81 8.27
N SER A 159 -1.71 5.05 8.41
CA SER A 159 -1.84 6.07 7.36
C SER A 159 -1.02 5.79 6.09
N ILE A 160 0.04 4.97 6.17
CA ILE A 160 0.92 4.68 5.02
C ILE A 160 0.32 3.57 4.13
N TRP A 161 -0.50 2.69 4.70
CA TRP A 161 -1.03 1.51 4.00
C TRP A 161 -2.25 1.79 3.11
N GLY A 162 -2.88 2.98 3.21
CA GLY A 162 -4.12 3.29 2.48
C GLY A 162 -3.99 3.28 0.95
N GLY A 163 -2.81 3.55 0.38
CA GLY A 163 -2.59 3.45 -1.08
C GLY A 163 -2.08 2.09 -1.52
N LEU A 164 -1.14 1.52 -0.76
CA LEU A 164 -0.43 0.29 -1.14
C LEU A 164 -1.29 -0.97 -1.02
N LEU A 165 -2.34 -0.96 -0.19
CA LEU A 165 -3.18 -2.16 -0.02
C LEU A 165 -3.98 -2.51 -1.29
N SER A 166 -4.19 -1.56 -2.20
CA SER A 166 -4.87 -1.84 -3.48
C SER A 166 -3.95 -2.40 -4.57
N LEU A 167 -2.63 -2.40 -4.34
CA LEU A 167 -1.63 -2.81 -5.32
C LEU A 167 -1.71 -4.31 -5.67
N PRO A 168 -1.89 -5.25 -4.71
CA PRO A 168 -2.01 -6.67 -5.04
C PRO A 168 -3.18 -6.98 -5.97
N ILE A 169 -4.34 -6.35 -5.74
CA ILE A 169 -5.53 -6.52 -6.58
C ILE A 169 -5.30 -5.95 -7.98
N PHE A 170 -4.63 -4.80 -8.08
CA PHE A 170 -4.26 -4.22 -9.37
C PHE A 170 -3.34 -5.16 -10.16
N LEU A 171 -2.28 -5.69 -9.52
CA LEU A 171 -1.37 -6.62 -10.19
C LEU A 171 -2.05 -7.93 -10.56
N SER A 172 -2.96 -8.43 -9.72
CA SER A 172 -3.74 -9.64 -10.01
C SER A 172 -4.60 -9.49 -11.26
N ASN A 173 -5.36 -8.40 -11.38
CA ASN A 173 -6.13 -8.11 -12.60
C ASN A 173 -5.21 -7.91 -13.81
N LEU A 174 -4.07 -7.24 -13.63
CA LEU A 174 -3.10 -7.04 -14.71
C LEU A 174 -2.51 -8.38 -15.21
N GLU A 175 -2.26 -9.32 -14.31
CA GLU A 175 -1.79 -10.68 -14.64
C GLU A 175 -2.87 -11.49 -15.36
N VAL A 176 -4.11 -11.46 -14.87
CA VAL A 176 -5.26 -12.11 -15.54
C VAL A 176 -5.41 -11.60 -16.97
N ILE A 177 -5.46 -10.27 -17.15
CA ILE A 177 -5.58 -9.66 -18.49
C ILE A 177 -4.37 -10.02 -19.36
N ARG A 178 -3.16 -10.06 -18.78
CA ARG A 178 -1.95 -10.49 -19.50
C ARG A 178 -2.07 -11.93 -19.99
N ARG A 179 -2.63 -12.84 -19.18
CA ARG A 179 -2.88 -14.23 -19.57
C ARG A 179 -4.00 -14.37 -20.59
N MET A 180 -5.06 -13.58 -20.47
CA MET A 180 -6.12 -13.50 -21.49
C MET A 180 -5.58 -12.98 -22.82
N CYS A 181 -4.51 -12.18 -22.82
CA CYS A 181 -3.78 -11.79 -24.03
C CYS A 181 -2.77 -12.84 -24.52
N GLY A 182 -2.69 -14.02 -23.88
CA GLY A 182 -1.74 -15.08 -24.21
C GLY A 182 -0.29 -14.78 -23.81
N GLY A 183 -0.07 -13.77 -22.96
CA GLY A 183 1.26 -13.42 -22.48
C GLY A 183 1.83 -14.45 -21.51
N PRO A 184 3.17 -14.56 -21.41
CA PRO A 184 3.82 -15.45 -20.46
C PRO A 184 3.54 -15.03 -19.01
N ARG A 185 3.77 -15.96 -18.04
CA ARG A 185 3.68 -15.70 -16.59
C ARG A 185 4.37 -14.37 -16.27
N GLY A 186 3.66 -13.44 -15.62
CA GLY A 186 4.20 -12.14 -15.27
C GLY A 186 4.80 -12.09 -13.87
N LEU A 187 4.98 -10.87 -13.37
CA LEU A 187 5.79 -10.56 -12.18
C LEU A 187 5.34 -11.30 -10.91
N ILE A 188 4.04 -11.58 -10.74
CA ILE A 188 3.51 -12.31 -9.57
C ILE A 188 3.92 -13.78 -9.61
N GLY A 189 3.86 -14.40 -10.79
CA GLY A 189 4.33 -15.77 -11.01
C GLY A 189 5.82 -15.91 -10.68
N ASN A 190 6.64 -14.98 -11.19
CA ASN A 190 8.08 -14.98 -10.98
C ASN A 190 8.50 -14.62 -9.55
N LEU A 191 7.80 -13.70 -8.89
CA LEU A 191 8.11 -13.27 -7.51
C LEU A 191 7.77 -14.35 -6.47
N LEU A 192 6.72 -15.13 -6.69
CA LEU A 192 6.28 -16.18 -5.76
C LEU A 192 7.06 -17.49 -5.91
N HIS A 193 7.65 -17.76 -7.08
CA HIS A 193 8.43 -18.99 -7.34
C HIS A 193 9.92 -18.83 -7.04
N GLY A 194 10.34 -17.69 -6.51
CA GLY A 194 11.76 -17.40 -6.28
C GLY A 194 12.44 -17.01 -7.59
N TRP A 195 13.28 -15.99 -7.49
CA TRP A 195 14.22 -15.60 -8.54
C TRP A 195 15.33 -16.66 -8.57
N GLU A 196 15.00 -17.89 -8.97
CA GLU A 196 15.94 -19.01 -8.96
C GLU A 196 16.89 -18.86 -10.14
N GLY A 197 18.11 -18.45 -9.81
CA GLY A 197 19.21 -18.24 -10.74
C GLY A 197 19.55 -19.52 -11.49
N LYS A 198 19.65 -19.39 -12.81
CA LYS A 198 20.07 -20.44 -13.72
C LYS A 198 21.60 -20.53 -13.71
N ASP A 199 22.16 -21.49 -12.97
CA ASP A 199 23.53 -21.97 -13.21
C ASP A 199 23.48 -23.11 -14.23
N THR A 200 24.02 -22.89 -15.43
CA THR A 200 24.78 -23.86 -16.25
C THR A 200 25.22 -23.22 -17.59
N ALA A 201 26.54 -23.08 -17.75
CA ALA A 201 27.27 -22.73 -18.98
C ALA A 201 27.06 -23.82 -20.08
N THR A 202 27.17 -23.64 -21.40
CA THR A 202 28.18 -23.01 -22.28
C THR A 202 27.53 -23.02 -23.70
N THR A 203 27.48 -21.97 -24.52
CA THR A 203 28.52 -21.51 -25.48
C THR A 203 27.92 -20.33 -26.29
N MET A 204 28.64 -19.21 -26.40
CA MET A 204 28.27 -18.01 -27.18
C MET A 204 28.61 -18.20 -28.68
N PRO A 205 28.00 -17.41 -29.59
CA PRO A 205 28.65 -16.17 -29.98
C PRO A 205 27.83 -14.92 -29.64
N THR A 206 28.57 -13.86 -29.37
CA THR A 206 28.14 -12.54 -28.89
C THR A 206 27.25 -11.80 -29.89
N SER A 207 25.99 -11.59 -29.49
CA SER A 207 25.35 -10.28 -29.55
C SER A 207 24.55 -10.08 -28.25
N THR A 208 24.59 -8.87 -27.73
CA THR A 208 24.34 -8.49 -26.33
C THR A 208 22.86 -8.60 -25.98
N VAL A 209 22.48 -9.64 -25.23
CA VAL A 209 21.14 -9.81 -24.66
C VAL A 209 21.15 -9.44 -23.17
N ALA A 210 20.52 -8.30 -22.87
CA ALA A 210 20.08 -7.93 -21.53
C ALA A 210 18.69 -7.28 -21.63
N ALA A 211 17.73 -8.02 -22.21
CA ALA A 211 16.28 -7.86 -22.08
C ALA A 211 15.59 -8.83 -23.06
N GLU A 212 15.36 -10.07 -22.65
CA GLU A 212 14.61 -11.10 -23.40
C GLU A 212 13.96 -12.05 -22.36
N ALA A 213 12.75 -12.58 -22.55
CA ALA A 213 12.40 -13.40 -23.70
C ALA A 213 11.30 -12.84 -24.62
N ALA A 214 11.70 -12.67 -25.89
CA ALA A 214 10.94 -13.04 -27.07
C ALA A 214 11.63 -14.23 -27.81
N SER A 215 10.91 -14.85 -28.77
CA SER A 215 11.39 -15.61 -29.98
C SER A 215 11.44 -17.16 -29.91
N GLY A 216 11.10 -18.00 -30.92
CA GLY A 216 10.57 -17.86 -32.30
C GLY A 216 10.47 -19.23 -33.06
N SER A 217 9.55 -19.33 -34.05
CA SER A 217 9.49 -20.15 -35.31
C SER A 217 9.47 -21.71 -35.39
N THR A 218 8.32 -22.24 -35.89
CA THR A 218 8.00 -23.28 -36.94
C THR A 218 8.77 -24.61 -37.15
N SER A 219 8.08 -25.77 -37.06
CA SER A 219 7.61 -26.62 -38.21
C SER A 219 7.00 -28.01 -37.83
N VAL A 220 5.77 -28.24 -38.32
CA VAL A 220 5.04 -29.45 -38.84
C VAL A 220 5.25 -30.88 -38.25
N SER A 221 4.17 -31.51 -37.74
CA SER A 221 3.51 -32.75 -38.26
C SER A 221 2.60 -33.46 -37.23
N GLY A 222 1.39 -33.86 -37.64
CA GLY A 222 0.79 -35.16 -37.25
C GLY A 222 -0.27 -35.24 -36.14
N ASP A 223 -1.54 -35.19 -36.57
CA ASP A 223 -2.65 -36.11 -36.21
C ASP A 223 -3.40 -36.13 -34.85
N ALA A 224 -4.72 -36.27 -35.05
CA ALA A 224 -5.73 -37.00 -34.27
C ALA A 224 -6.34 -36.41 -32.98
N ILE A 225 -7.46 -35.70 -33.19
CA ILE A 225 -8.81 -35.98 -32.66
C ILE A 225 -8.91 -37.03 -31.52
N SER A 226 -9.37 -36.61 -30.34
CA SER A 226 -10.38 -37.35 -29.55
C SER A 226 -11.00 -36.39 -28.50
N VAL A 227 -12.26 -35.97 -28.71
CA VAL A 227 -13.48 -36.53 -28.12
C VAL A 227 -13.53 -36.36 -26.60
N ILE A 228 -14.23 -35.28 -26.20
CA ILE A 228 -15.27 -35.18 -25.17
C ILE A 228 -15.20 -36.21 -24.04
N ASP A 229 -14.99 -35.72 -22.82
CA ASP A 229 -15.67 -36.30 -21.66
C ASP A 229 -16.15 -35.20 -20.72
N VAL A 230 -17.43 -35.29 -20.34
CA VAL A 230 -18.16 -34.34 -19.49
C VAL A 230 -18.36 -34.99 -18.13
N PRO A 231 -17.82 -34.42 -17.04
CA PRO A 231 -18.27 -34.82 -15.70
C PRO A 231 -19.33 -33.88 -15.12
N SER A 232 -20.44 -34.54 -14.78
CA SER A 232 -21.61 -34.14 -14.00
C SER A 232 -21.30 -33.49 -12.62
N PRO A 233 -22.22 -32.70 -12.02
CA PRO A 233 -21.92 -31.72 -10.99
C PRO A 233 -22.05 -32.31 -9.58
N ASN A 234 -20.94 -32.63 -8.92
CA ASN A 234 -20.92 -32.93 -7.49
C ASN A 234 -19.54 -32.56 -6.93
N GLY A 235 -19.39 -31.41 -6.26
CA GLY A 235 -18.08 -31.04 -5.73
C GLY A 235 -17.97 -29.69 -5.03
N MET A 236 -18.84 -29.38 -4.06
CA MET A 236 -18.71 -28.19 -3.21
C MET A 236 -17.63 -28.36 -2.10
N GLY A 237 -16.52 -29.04 -2.43
CA GLY A 237 -15.45 -29.41 -1.50
C GLY A 237 -14.03 -29.39 -2.11
N GLU A 238 -13.89 -29.07 -3.39
CA GLU A 238 -12.61 -29.10 -4.12
C GLU A 238 -12.04 -27.69 -4.35
N LEU A 239 -11.97 -26.89 -3.29
CA LEU A 239 -11.44 -25.51 -3.35
C LEU A 239 -10.33 -25.30 -2.30
N ALA A 240 -9.51 -26.31 -2.05
CA ALA A 240 -8.48 -26.26 -1.00
C ALA A 240 -7.06 -26.65 -1.46
N THR A 241 -6.84 -26.88 -2.75
CA THR A 241 -5.52 -27.23 -3.32
C THR A 241 -5.29 -26.61 -4.69
N THR A 242 -5.89 -25.45 -4.98
CA THR A 242 -5.62 -24.74 -6.23
C THR A 242 -4.33 -23.94 -6.06
N THR A 243 -3.19 -24.56 -6.43
CA THR A 243 -1.92 -23.84 -6.45
C THR A 243 -2.05 -22.68 -7.44
N THR A 244 -1.45 -21.51 -7.15
CA THR A 244 -1.47 -20.34 -8.05
C THR A 244 -1.13 -20.70 -9.50
N SER A 245 -0.25 -21.68 -9.68
CA SER A 245 0.19 -22.16 -10.98
C SER A 245 -0.93 -22.85 -11.76
N ASP A 246 -1.81 -23.60 -11.09
CA ASP A 246 -2.94 -24.31 -11.67
C ASP A 246 -4.02 -23.33 -12.12
N VAL A 247 -4.31 -22.33 -11.26
CA VAL A 247 -5.21 -21.21 -11.62
C VAL A 247 -4.66 -20.49 -12.84
N LEU A 248 -3.38 -20.15 -12.82
CA LEU A 248 -2.77 -19.37 -13.88
C LEU A 248 -2.59 -20.18 -15.18
N SER A 249 -2.54 -21.51 -15.14
CA SER A 249 -2.62 -22.36 -16.35
C SER A 249 -4.04 -22.55 -16.85
N SER A 250 -5.05 -22.46 -15.96
CA SER A 250 -6.46 -22.55 -16.36
C SER A 250 -6.93 -21.32 -17.15
N ILE A 251 -6.31 -20.16 -16.91
CA ILE A 251 -6.63 -18.93 -17.64
C ILE A 251 -6.01 -19.03 -19.05
N SER A 252 -6.88 -19.26 -20.03
CA SER A 252 -6.53 -19.36 -21.44
C SER A 252 -6.63 -18.02 -22.17
N MET A 253 -6.06 -17.98 -23.37
CA MET A 253 -6.18 -16.84 -24.30
C MET A 253 -7.66 -16.58 -24.64
N GLU A 254 -8.06 -15.32 -24.57
CA GLU A 254 -9.42 -14.88 -24.93
C GLU A 254 -9.45 -14.37 -26.37
N PRO A 255 -10.06 -15.09 -27.32
CA PRO A 255 -10.01 -14.72 -28.74
C PRO A 255 -10.78 -13.43 -29.05
N THR A 256 -11.80 -13.10 -28.26
CA THR A 256 -12.62 -11.90 -28.46
C THR A 256 -11.88 -10.58 -28.18
N PHE A 257 -10.70 -10.63 -27.55
CA PHE A 257 -9.81 -9.47 -27.42
C PHE A 257 -9.26 -8.97 -28.76
N ALA A 258 -9.19 -9.84 -29.77
CA ALA A 258 -8.70 -9.47 -31.09
C ALA A 258 -9.62 -8.47 -31.82
N THR A 259 -10.92 -8.49 -31.49
CA THR A 259 -11.96 -7.64 -32.12
C THR A 259 -12.63 -6.69 -31.15
N GLY A 260 -12.34 -6.77 -29.85
CA GLY A 260 -12.99 -5.99 -28.81
C GLY A 260 -12.48 -4.55 -28.63
N GLY A 261 -11.61 -4.06 -29.52
CA GLY A 261 -10.96 -2.76 -29.41
C GLY A 261 -11.77 -1.62 -29.99
N CYS A 262 -11.18 -0.42 -30.02
CA CYS A 262 -11.84 0.75 -30.60
C CYS A 262 -10.84 1.79 -31.12
N LEU A 263 -11.36 2.75 -31.90
CA LEU A 263 -10.60 3.84 -32.50
C LEU A 263 -9.33 3.35 -33.23
N TRP A 264 -8.14 3.74 -32.75
CA TRP A 264 -6.84 3.46 -33.37
C TRP A 264 -6.21 2.14 -32.89
N PHE A 265 -6.85 1.43 -31.94
CA PHE A 265 -6.40 0.15 -31.39
C PHE A 265 -7.52 -0.90 -31.49
N PRO A 266 -7.86 -1.39 -32.70
CA PRO A 266 -8.95 -2.35 -32.90
C PRO A 266 -8.68 -3.72 -32.28
N ASN A 267 -7.41 -4.13 -32.20
CA ASN A 267 -6.98 -5.40 -31.63
C ASN A 267 -6.24 -5.14 -30.30
N LEU A 268 -6.76 -5.65 -29.19
CA LEU A 268 -6.16 -5.44 -27.87
C LEU A 268 -4.96 -6.34 -27.57
N LEU A 269 -4.76 -7.41 -28.37
CA LEU A 269 -3.67 -8.38 -28.19
C LEU A 269 -2.33 -7.83 -28.70
N VAL A 270 -2.37 -6.86 -29.60
CA VAL A 270 -1.20 -6.25 -30.25
C VAL A 270 -0.82 -4.98 -29.48
N PRO A 271 0.47 -4.58 -29.50
CA PRO A 271 0.89 -3.27 -29.01
C PRO A 271 0.13 -2.13 -29.70
N ASP A 272 -0.04 -1.00 -28.99
CA ASP A 272 -0.66 0.19 -29.57
C ASP A 272 0.20 0.70 -30.75
N PRO A 273 -0.33 0.70 -31.99
CA PRO A 273 0.44 1.11 -33.18
C PRO A 273 1.03 2.52 -33.07
N TYR A 274 0.36 3.42 -32.34
CA TYR A 274 0.80 4.80 -32.15
C TYR A 274 1.42 5.05 -30.78
N HIS A 275 1.51 4.04 -29.91
CA HIS A 275 2.03 4.11 -28.55
C HIS A 275 1.38 5.19 -27.65
N VAL A 276 0.20 5.68 -28.03
CA VAL A 276 -0.55 6.68 -27.27
C VAL A 276 -0.92 6.16 -25.89
N LEU A 277 -1.37 4.90 -25.78
CA LEU A 277 -1.77 4.29 -24.51
C LEU A 277 -0.60 4.18 -23.52
N PRO A 278 0.57 3.59 -23.85
CA PRO A 278 1.73 3.56 -22.94
C PRO A 278 2.16 4.94 -22.44
N PHE A 279 2.24 5.94 -23.32
CA PHE A 279 2.61 7.30 -22.91
C PHE A 279 1.52 7.99 -22.08
N ALA A 280 0.24 7.71 -22.35
CA ALA A 280 -0.86 8.20 -21.53
C ALA A 280 -0.86 7.58 -20.13
N VAL A 281 -0.53 6.28 -19.97
CA VAL A 281 -0.30 5.66 -18.65
C VAL A 281 0.80 6.41 -17.89
N SER A 282 1.95 6.62 -18.55
CA SER A 282 3.09 7.36 -17.97
C SER A 282 2.69 8.76 -17.50
N ALA A 283 2.00 9.52 -18.36
CA ALA A 283 1.50 10.85 -18.03
C ALA A 283 0.51 10.84 -16.85
N LEU A 284 -0.39 9.85 -16.79
CA LEU A 284 -1.39 9.73 -15.74
C LEU A 284 -0.77 9.34 -14.39
N LEU A 285 0.22 8.45 -14.41
CA LEU A 285 1.02 8.10 -13.22
C LEU A 285 1.80 9.31 -12.71
N LEU A 286 2.41 10.09 -13.59
CA LEU A 286 3.06 11.36 -13.23
C LEU A 286 2.05 12.33 -12.60
N ALA A 287 0.87 12.49 -13.18
CA ALA A 287 -0.19 13.33 -12.63
C ALA A 287 -0.66 12.86 -11.24
N HIS A 288 -0.64 11.55 -10.97
CA HIS A 288 -0.98 10.97 -9.67
C HIS A 288 0.13 11.19 -8.62
N MET A 289 1.40 11.24 -9.03
CA MET A 289 2.54 11.41 -8.14
C MET A 289 2.88 12.87 -7.83
N ILE A 290 2.58 13.80 -8.75
CA ILE A 290 2.94 15.21 -8.57
C ILE A 290 2.05 15.86 -7.50
N PRO A 291 2.64 16.41 -6.41
CA PRO A 291 1.87 17.08 -5.39
C PRO A 291 1.20 18.36 -5.94
N GLU A 292 -0.03 18.60 -5.49
CA GLU A 292 -0.79 19.79 -5.87
C GLU A 292 -0.20 21.08 -5.29
N THR A 293 0.48 21.00 -4.14
CA THR A 293 1.04 22.21 -3.51
C THR A 293 2.31 22.65 -4.23
N THR A 294 2.39 23.93 -4.57
CA THR A 294 3.53 24.51 -5.29
C THR A 294 4.83 24.46 -4.49
N ALA A 295 4.73 24.42 -3.16
CA ALA A 295 5.87 24.26 -2.27
C ALA A 295 6.43 22.82 -2.28
N GLU A 296 5.55 21.80 -2.17
CA GLU A 296 5.99 20.40 -2.23
C GLU A 296 6.48 20.03 -3.63
N ARG A 297 5.88 20.59 -4.69
CA ARG A 297 6.33 20.37 -6.07
C ARG A 297 7.75 20.90 -6.28
N ARG A 298 8.03 22.12 -5.80
CA ARG A 298 9.40 22.68 -5.85
C ARG A 298 10.37 21.84 -5.06
N ALA A 299 9.98 21.37 -3.87
CA ALA A 299 10.81 20.49 -3.06
C ALA A 299 11.11 19.15 -3.75
N LEU A 300 10.16 18.59 -4.51
CA LEU A 300 10.37 17.39 -5.32
C LEU A 300 11.46 17.60 -6.38
N PHE A 301 11.44 18.74 -7.07
CA PHE A 301 12.46 19.09 -8.08
C PHE A 301 13.74 19.71 -7.48
N GLY A 302 13.88 19.78 -6.15
CA GLY A 302 15.05 20.38 -5.50
C GLY A 302 15.14 21.91 -5.67
N LEU A 303 14.07 22.55 -6.12
CA LEU A 303 13.98 24.00 -6.26
C LEU A 303 13.82 24.66 -4.88
N LYS A 304 14.42 25.85 -4.71
CA LYS A 304 14.29 26.65 -3.49
C LYS A 304 12.80 26.98 -3.25
N PRO A 305 12.32 26.97 -1.99
CA PRO A 305 10.97 27.43 -1.70
C PRO A 305 10.84 28.90 -2.13
N LEU A 306 9.76 29.25 -2.83
CA LEU A 306 9.38 30.66 -2.96
C LEU A 306 9.28 31.25 -1.56
N ALA A 307 9.78 32.47 -1.36
CA ALA A 307 9.87 33.19 -0.09
C ALA A 307 8.65 32.88 0.80
N ALA A 308 8.81 31.86 1.64
CA ALA A 308 7.74 31.42 2.52
C ALA A 308 7.72 32.42 3.65
N LYS A 309 6.55 33.02 3.90
CA LYS A 309 6.27 33.78 5.13
C LYS A 309 6.82 32.96 6.29
N ALA A 310 7.85 33.47 6.96
CA ALA A 310 8.89 32.74 7.71
C ALA A 310 8.41 31.76 8.82
N ASN A 311 7.10 31.63 9.03
CA ASN A 311 6.49 30.93 10.15
C ASN A 311 5.77 29.62 9.77
N THR A 312 5.63 29.22 8.50
CA THR A 312 5.06 27.90 8.17
C THR A 312 6.07 26.79 8.46
N MET A 313 6.16 26.43 9.73
CA MET A 313 6.95 25.30 10.21
C MET A 313 6.32 24.00 9.71
N SER A 314 6.95 23.37 8.72
CA SER A 314 6.70 21.96 8.43
C SER A 314 7.30 21.13 9.57
N VAL A 315 6.49 20.84 10.59
CA VAL A 315 6.86 19.88 11.64
C VAL A 315 6.84 18.49 11.02
N GLY A 316 7.94 18.12 10.39
CA GLY A 316 8.06 16.89 9.64
C GLY A 316 8.85 17.11 8.36
N GLY A 317 10.14 17.45 8.49
CA GLY A 317 11.04 17.36 7.36
C GLY A 317 10.96 15.94 6.80
N GLN A 318 10.42 15.79 5.59
CA GLN A 318 10.40 14.50 4.92
C GLN A 318 11.83 13.97 4.87
N SER A 319 12.01 12.71 5.29
CA SER A 319 13.32 12.09 5.32
C SER A 319 13.97 12.18 3.94
N ARG A 320 15.31 12.29 3.90
CA ARG A 320 16.04 12.29 2.62
C ARG A 320 15.68 11.05 1.79
N MET A 321 15.54 9.91 2.46
CA MET A 321 15.08 8.64 1.88
C MET A 321 13.68 8.72 1.26
N TRP A 322 12.70 9.33 1.95
CA TRP A 322 11.35 9.50 1.39
C TRP A 322 11.36 10.39 0.15
N ARG A 323 12.14 11.47 0.16
CA ARG A 323 12.31 12.33 -1.03
C ARG A 323 13.01 11.62 -2.17
N ALA A 324 14.03 10.81 -1.89
CA ALA A 324 14.70 9.99 -2.89
C ALA A 324 13.72 8.97 -3.49
N LEU A 325 12.90 8.32 -2.66
CA LEU A 325 11.86 7.40 -3.11
C LEU A 325 10.80 8.10 -3.99
N GLN A 326 10.34 9.29 -3.60
CA GLN A 326 9.40 10.06 -4.43
C GLN A 326 10.01 10.42 -5.79
N LYS A 327 11.28 10.82 -5.84
CA LYS A 327 11.99 11.09 -7.09
C LYS A 327 12.14 9.84 -7.95
N SER A 328 12.52 8.71 -7.34
CA SER A 328 12.66 7.46 -8.09
C SER A 328 11.31 6.98 -8.63
N LEU A 329 10.21 7.18 -7.91
CA LEU A 329 8.86 6.87 -8.40
C LEU A 329 8.44 7.74 -9.58
N VAL A 330 8.83 9.03 -9.60
CA VAL A 330 8.58 9.92 -10.75
C VAL A 330 9.40 9.49 -11.98
N ILE A 331 10.67 9.13 -11.78
CA ILE A 331 11.52 8.60 -12.86
C ILE A 331 10.94 7.29 -13.38
N MET A 332 10.52 6.40 -12.49
CA MET A 332 9.86 5.14 -12.85
C MET A 332 8.58 5.40 -13.64
N ALA A 333 7.73 6.34 -13.20
CA ALA A 333 6.51 6.70 -13.92
C ALA A 333 6.80 7.15 -15.35
N LEU A 334 7.83 7.97 -15.56
CA LEU A 334 8.25 8.41 -16.89
C LEU A 334 8.78 7.24 -17.75
N ALA A 335 9.56 6.34 -17.15
CA ALA A 335 10.16 5.19 -17.81
C ALA A 335 9.14 4.12 -18.22
N ILE A 336 8.00 4.00 -17.54
CA ILE A 336 6.97 2.99 -17.84
C ILE A 336 6.48 3.06 -19.30
N GLY A 337 6.30 4.25 -19.86
CA GLY A 337 5.82 4.40 -21.24
C GLY A 337 6.74 3.73 -22.27
N PRO A 338 8.02 4.15 -22.36
CA PRO A 338 8.99 3.51 -23.24
C PRO A 338 9.24 2.03 -22.94
N VAL A 339 9.32 1.64 -21.66
CA VAL A 339 9.65 0.26 -21.27
C VAL A 339 8.51 -0.71 -21.60
N THR A 340 7.26 -0.25 -21.60
CA THR A 340 6.09 -1.10 -21.83
C THR A 340 5.49 -0.93 -23.22
N MET A 341 6.19 -0.26 -24.14
CA MET A 341 5.66 0.04 -25.48
C MET A 341 5.28 -1.21 -26.26
N ASP A 342 6.02 -2.32 -26.09
CA ASP A 342 5.79 -3.60 -26.77
C ASP A 342 4.74 -4.48 -26.08
N MET A 343 4.06 -3.99 -25.03
CA MET A 343 3.04 -4.75 -24.32
C MET A 343 1.67 -4.60 -25.01
N PRO A 344 0.78 -5.62 -24.92
CA PRO A 344 -0.57 -5.56 -25.49
C PRO A 344 -1.38 -4.34 -25.03
N ALA A 345 -2.11 -3.71 -25.96
CA ALA A 345 -2.90 -2.52 -25.71
C ALA A 345 -3.95 -2.70 -24.58
N ALA A 346 -4.48 -3.91 -24.38
CA ALA A 346 -5.37 -4.24 -23.25
C ALA A 346 -4.76 -3.89 -21.89
N LEU A 347 -3.46 -4.14 -21.70
CA LEU A 347 -2.79 -3.89 -20.44
C LEU A 347 -2.71 -2.39 -20.15
N HIS A 348 -2.33 -1.59 -21.14
CA HIS A 348 -2.29 -0.13 -20.98
C HIS A 348 -3.69 0.45 -20.78
N LEU A 349 -4.70 -0.06 -21.47
CA LEU A 349 -6.08 0.42 -21.33
C LEU A 349 -6.61 0.22 -19.89
N TYR A 350 -6.45 -1.00 -19.35
CA TYR A 350 -6.80 -1.28 -17.97
C TYR A 350 -5.98 -0.43 -16.98
N TRP A 351 -4.66 -0.32 -17.21
CA TRP A 351 -3.77 0.45 -16.36
C TRP A 351 -4.15 1.93 -16.31
N MET A 352 -4.39 2.54 -17.47
CA MET A 352 -4.87 3.92 -17.57
C MET A 352 -6.18 4.11 -16.81
N ALA A 353 -7.17 3.25 -17.05
CA ALA A 353 -8.46 3.36 -16.38
C ALA A 353 -8.32 3.23 -14.85
N SER A 354 -7.50 2.28 -14.37
CA SER A 354 -7.24 2.08 -12.95
C SER A 354 -6.56 3.28 -12.28
N VAL A 355 -5.55 3.86 -12.93
CA VAL A 355 -4.86 5.07 -12.43
C VAL A 355 -5.77 6.29 -12.51
N GLY A 356 -6.55 6.42 -13.58
CA GLY A 356 -7.55 7.47 -13.76
C GLY A 356 -8.64 7.44 -12.68
N CYS A 357 -9.17 6.26 -12.38
CA CYS A 357 -10.11 6.05 -11.27
C CYS A 357 -9.47 6.43 -9.93
N SER A 358 -8.22 6.04 -9.69
CA SER A 358 -7.49 6.42 -8.48
C SER A 358 -7.35 7.96 -8.34
N LEU A 359 -7.03 8.65 -9.44
CA LEU A 359 -7.00 10.12 -9.50
C LEU A 359 -8.39 10.73 -9.22
N ALA A 360 -9.44 10.20 -9.84
CA ALA A 360 -10.80 10.66 -9.66
C ALA A 360 -11.26 10.49 -8.21
N VAL A 361 -11.02 9.33 -7.61
CA VAL A 361 -11.35 9.04 -6.20
C VAL A 361 -10.57 9.96 -5.26
N THR A 362 -9.25 10.08 -5.43
CA THR A 362 -8.43 10.93 -4.54
C THR A 362 -8.81 12.41 -4.63
N LYS A 363 -9.02 12.94 -5.85
CA LYS A 363 -9.50 14.33 -6.05
C LYS A 363 -10.92 14.51 -5.54
N GLY A 364 -11.80 13.54 -5.79
CA GLY A 364 -13.20 13.54 -5.34
C GLY A 364 -13.32 13.55 -3.83
N VAL A 365 -12.62 12.66 -3.12
CA VAL A 365 -12.58 12.61 -1.66
C VAL A 365 -12.03 13.91 -1.07
N LYS A 366 -10.99 14.48 -1.68
CA LYS A 366 -10.42 15.77 -1.25
C LYS A 366 -11.41 16.93 -1.42
N LYS A 367 -12.17 16.95 -2.51
CA LYS A 367 -13.22 17.94 -2.77
C LYS A 367 -14.39 17.78 -1.80
N LEU A 368 -14.78 16.54 -1.51
CA LEU A 368 -15.89 16.20 -0.60
C LEU A 368 -15.55 16.49 0.87
N MET A 369 -14.31 16.23 1.28
CA MET A 369 -13.86 16.40 2.67
C MET A 369 -12.67 17.36 2.74
N PRO A 370 -12.83 18.67 2.57
CA PRO A 370 -11.71 19.60 2.61
C PRO A 370 -11.02 19.58 3.98
N ILE A 371 -9.69 19.43 3.95
CA ILE A 371 -8.86 19.56 5.15
C ILE A 371 -8.78 21.04 5.50
N SER A 372 -9.50 21.45 6.55
CA SER A 372 -9.44 22.83 7.05
C SER A 372 -8.02 23.17 7.46
N LYS A 373 -7.51 24.32 6.96
CA LYS A 373 -6.23 24.87 7.40
C LYS A 373 -6.41 25.32 8.85
N SER A 374 -5.50 24.90 9.73
CA SER A 374 -5.51 25.37 11.12
C SER A 374 -5.46 26.90 11.13
N SER A 375 -6.51 27.54 11.67
CA SER A 375 -6.59 29.00 11.81
C SER A 375 -5.59 29.56 12.82
N VAL A 376 -5.00 28.68 13.64
CA VAL A 376 -4.06 29.07 14.70
C VAL A 376 -2.71 29.44 14.09
N LYS A 377 -2.25 30.66 14.38
CA LYS A 377 -0.91 31.10 13.98
C LYS A 377 0.16 30.28 14.74
N PRO A 378 1.30 29.96 14.12
CA PRO A 378 2.39 29.26 14.78
C PRO A 378 2.89 30.03 16.00
N CYS A 379 3.00 29.36 17.15
CA CYS A 379 3.51 29.96 18.38
C CYS A 379 4.95 30.45 18.18
N THR A 380 5.21 31.74 18.42
CA THR A 380 6.54 32.35 18.30
C THR A 380 7.40 32.19 19.55
N GLY A 381 6.83 31.65 20.63
CA GLY A 381 7.52 31.47 21.91
C GLY A 381 7.60 32.75 22.77
N LEU A 382 6.98 33.84 22.32
CA LEU A 382 6.85 35.11 23.06
C LEU A 382 5.45 35.31 23.65
N GLU A 383 4.56 34.34 23.47
CA GLU A 383 3.17 34.43 23.93
C GLU A 383 3.09 34.17 25.44
N VAL A 384 2.46 35.09 26.17
CA VAL A 384 2.26 35.00 27.62
C VAL A 384 1.40 33.76 27.92
N PRO A 385 1.77 32.89 28.87
CA PRO A 385 0.96 31.74 29.26
C PRO A 385 -0.32 32.22 29.95
N LEU A 386 -1.34 32.53 29.15
CA LEU A 386 -2.66 32.90 29.64
C LEU A 386 -3.39 31.60 30.02
N LEU A 387 -3.23 31.20 31.28
CA LEU A 387 -4.01 30.13 31.89
C LEU A 387 -5.43 30.65 32.06
N ARG A 388 -6.38 30.16 31.26
CA ARG A 388 -7.80 30.45 31.49
C ARG A 388 -8.18 29.84 32.85
N PRO A 389 -8.72 30.62 33.80
CA PRO A 389 -9.17 30.08 35.07
C PRO A 389 -10.23 29.00 34.82
N LYS A 390 -10.22 27.96 35.67
CA LYS A 390 -11.20 26.88 35.64
C LYS A 390 -12.57 27.53 35.84
N ALA A 391 -13.51 27.34 34.91
CA ALA A 391 -14.87 27.82 35.10
C ALA A 391 -15.42 27.18 36.38
N SER A 392 -15.77 28.02 37.35
CA SER A 392 -16.37 27.65 38.64
C SER A 392 -17.75 27.06 38.45
#